data_AF-A0A3C1L2J4-F1
#
_entry.id   AF-A0A3C1L2J4-F1
#
_cell.length_a   1.000
_cell.length_b   1.000
_cell.length_c   1.000
_cell.angle_alpha   90.00
_cell.angle_beta   90.00
_cell.angle_gamma   90.00
#
_symmetry.space_group_name_H-M   'P 1'
#
loop_
_entity.id
_entity.type
_entity.pdbx_description
1 polymer ?
#
loop_
_entity_poly.entity_id
_entity_poly.type
_entity_poly.pdbx_seq_one_letter_code
_entity_poly.pdbx_strand_id
1 'polypeptide(L)' 'MSHFVISCDTCVMSGTAACADCVVTHLLSPARRERLEFDAAEMRAVQLLAAAGLVPTLRHREAC' A
#
# COMPACT_ATOMS: atom_id res chain seq x y z
N MET A 1 -12.76 -15.49 1.34
CA MET A 1 -12.36 -14.37 0.47
C MET A 1 -12.59 -13.09 1.22
N SER A 2 -11.55 -12.55 1.85
CA SER A 2 -11.60 -11.24 2.51
C SER A 2 -11.44 -10.16 1.43
N HIS A 3 -12.51 -9.42 1.18
CA HIS A 3 -12.48 -8.24 0.32
C HIS A 3 -11.97 -7.06 1.16
N PHE A 4 -10.99 -6.33 0.64
CA PHE A 4 -10.43 -5.14 1.27
C PHE A 4 -10.69 -3.93 0.37
N VAL A 5 -11.34 -2.89 0.92
CA VAL A 5 -11.67 -1.64 0.20
C VAL A 5 -10.82 -0.52 0.76
N ILE A 6 -10.25 0.28 -0.14
CA ILE A 6 -9.57 1.53 0.20
C ILE A 6 -10.42 2.67 -0.33
N SER A 7 -10.88 3.56 0.56
CA SER A 7 -11.63 4.77 0.20
C SER A 7 -10.76 5.99 0.43
N CYS A 8 -10.38 6.68 -0.64
CA CYS A 8 -9.60 7.92 -0.52
C CYS A 8 -10.45 9.08 0.03
N ASP A 9 -11.77 9.04 -0.19
CA ASP A 9 -12.70 10.09 0.24
C ASP A 9 -12.87 10.16 1.76
N THR A 10 -12.73 9.02 2.44
CA THR A 10 -12.83 8.92 3.91
C THR A 10 -11.48 8.79 4.61
N CYS A 11 -10.37 8.88 3.87
CA CYS A 11 -9.03 8.70 4.45
C CYS A 11 -8.57 9.96 5.21
N VAL A 12 -8.16 9.82 6.47
CA VAL A 12 -7.65 10.95 7.29
C VAL A 12 -6.40 11.61 6.72
N MET A 13 -5.68 10.92 5.84
CA MET A 13 -4.46 11.44 5.21
C MET A 13 -4.77 12.28 3.97
N SER A 14 -6.03 12.36 3.52
CA SER A 14 -6.42 13.07 2.31
C SER A 14 -5.89 14.52 2.29
N GLY A 15 -5.27 14.91 1.18
CA GLY A 15 -4.66 16.24 1.00
C GLY A 15 -3.30 16.46 1.68
N THR A 16 -2.77 15.50 2.44
CA THR A 16 -1.45 15.60 3.07
C THR A 16 -0.32 15.16 2.12
N ALA A 17 0.93 15.45 2.50
CA ALA A 17 2.11 14.92 1.79
C ALA A 17 2.12 13.38 1.71
N ALA A 18 1.58 12.69 2.72
CA ALA A 18 1.45 11.23 2.70
C ALA A 18 0.41 10.73 1.67
N CYS A 19 -0.61 11.52 1.35
CA CYS A 19 -1.55 11.20 0.28
C CYS A 19 -0.92 11.41 -1.10
N ALA A 20 -0.10 12.43 -1.27
CA ALA A 20 0.64 12.66 -2.51
C ALA A 20 1.65 11.53 -2.82
N ASP A 21 2.24 10.95 -1.77
CA ASP A 21 3.15 9.79 -1.83
C ASP A 21 2.41 8.44 -1.67
N CYS A 22 1.10 8.39 -1.92
CA CYS A 22 0.32 7.16 -1.74
C CYS A 22 0.43 6.22 -2.96
N VAL A 23 0.61 4.93 -2.70
CA VAL A 23 0.63 3.87 -3.73
C VAL A 23 -0.66 3.80 -4.56
N VAL A 24 -1.80 4.27 -4.03
CA VAL A 24 -3.10 4.22 -4.73
C VAL A 24 -3.06 5.00 -6.04
N THR A 25 -2.36 6.15 -6.09
CA THR A 25 -2.17 6.92 -7.32
C THR A 25 -1.49 6.09 -8.40
N HIS A 26 -0.47 5.30 -8.03
CA HIS A 26 0.20 4.38 -8.95
C HIS A 26 -0.69 3.19 -9.33
N LEU A 27 -1.48 2.64 -8.39
CA LEU A 27 -2.43 1.55 -8.63
C LEU A 27 -3.65 1.94 -9.46
N LEU A 28 -3.90 3.22 -9.69
CA LEU A 28 -4.97 3.70 -10.57
C LEU A 28 -4.43 4.30 -11.87
N SER A 29 -3.12 4.48 -11.98
CA SER A 29 -2.49 4.97 -13.22
C SER A 29 -2.65 3.95 -14.37
N PRO A 30 -2.92 4.40 -15.61
CA PRO A 30 -3.15 3.54 -16.78
C PRO A 30 -1.90 2.83 -17.32
N ALA A 31 -0.78 2.80 -16.58
CA ALA A 31 0.47 2.18 -17.02
C ALA A 31 0.37 0.64 -17.12
N ARG A 32 1.13 0.04 -18.06
CA ARG A 32 1.33 -1.41 -18.14
C ARG A 32 1.91 -1.90 -16.81
N ARG A 33 1.18 -2.79 -16.14
CA ARG A 33 1.64 -3.45 -14.93
C ARG A 33 2.24 -4.78 -15.31
N GLU A 34 3.53 -4.93 -15.05
CA GLU A 34 4.15 -6.24 -15.08
C GLU A 34 3.68 -7.03 -13.87
N ARG A 35 3.41 -8.32 -14.06
CA ARG A 35 3.00 -9.20 -12.98
C ARG A 35 4.23 -9.52 -12.16
N LEU A 36 4.29 -8.97 -10.96
CA LEU A 36 5.29 -9.32 -9.95
C LEU A 36 4.75 -10.48 -9.11
N GLU A 37 5.52 -11.57 -9.04
CA GLU A 37 5.24 -12.68 -8.13
C GLU A 37 6.38 -12.77 -7.13
N PHE A 38 6.03 -13.03 -5.87
CA PHE A 38 6.98 -13.31 -4.83
C PHE A 38 6.91 -14.79 -4.46
N ASP A 39 8.05 -15.44 -4.38
CA ASP A 39 8.14 -16.76 -3.77
C ASP A 39 8.04 -16.69 -2.24
N ALA A 40 8.04 -17.85 -1.58
CA ALA A 40 7.89 -17.93 -0.13
C ALA A 40 9.08 -17.30 0.63
N ALA A 41 10.29 -17.38 0.10
CA ALA A 41 11.48 -16.79 0.71
C ALA A 41 11.47 -15.27 0.57
N GLU A 42 11.08 -14.77 -0.59
CA GLU A 42 10.94 -13.33 -0.87
C GLU A 42 9.84 -12.71 -0.01
N MET A 43 8.67 -13.35 0.08
CA MET A 43 7.60 -12.87 0.97
C MET A 43 8.05 -12.81 2.43
N ARG A 44 8.86 -13.77 2.87
CA ARG A 44 9.43 -13.75 4.22
C ARG A 44 10.45 -12.63 4.39
N ALA A 45 11.26 -12.34 3.38
CA ALA A 45 12.18 -11.22 3.40
C ALA A 45 11.42 -9.88 3.53
N VAL A 46 10.35 -9.69 2.76
CA VAL A 46 9.48 -8.50 2.85
C VAL A 46 8.93 -8.33 4.26
N GLN A 47 8.46 -9.41 4.89
CA GLN A 47 7.95 -9.37 6.26
C GLN A 47 9.03 -8.99 7.28
N LEU A 48 10.26 -9.51 7.13
CA LEU A 48 11.38 -9.14 8.01
C LEU A 48 11.77 -7.67 7.85
N LEU A 49 11.79 -7.18 6.61
CA LEU A 49 12.07 -5.76 6.32
C LEU A 49 10.98 -4.85 6.89
N ALA A 50 9.71 -5.24 6.81
CA ALA A 50 8.61 -4.52 7.43
C ALA A 50 8.72 -4.50 8.95
N ALA A 51 9.06 -5.63 9.58
CA ALA A 51 9.29 -5.71 11.03
C ALA A 51 10.47 -4.84 11.49
N ALA A 52 11.50 -4.70 10.64
CA ALA A 52 12.64 -3.81 10.87
C ALA A 52 12.36 -2.32 10.53
N GLY A 53 11.18 -1.98 9.99
CA GLY A 53 10.81 -0.62 9.61
C GLY A 53 11.40 -0.13 8.28
N LEU A 54 11.97 -1.02 7.47
CA LEU A 54 12.57 -0.70 6.17
C LEU A 54 11.56 -0.72 5.02
N VAL A 55 10.41 -1.36 5.22
CA VAL A 55 9.29 -1.36 4.26
C VAL A 55 8.08 -0.69 4.94
N PRO A 56 7.40 0.25 4.26
CA PRO A 56 6.22 0.89 4.82
C PRO A 56 5.10 -0.13 5.06
N THR A 57 4.49 -0.07 6.24
CA THR A 57 3.22 -0.76 6.52
C THR A 57 2.03 0.06 6.02
N LEU A 58 0.83 -0.53 6.02
CA LEU A 58 -0.38 0.14 5.56
C LEU A 58 -0.66 1.40 6.40
N ARG A 59 -0.60 2.57 5.76
CA ARG A 59 -0.83 3.88 6.40
C ARG A 59 -2.31 4.32 6.38
N HIS A 60 -3.16 3.65 5.60
CA HIS A 60 -4.58 3.98 5.46
C HIS A 60 -5.32 3.90 6.80
N ARG A 61 -6.09 4.94 7.10
CA ARG A 61 -7.01 4.99 8.24
C ARG A 61 -8.26 5.77 7.82
N GLU A 62 -9.43 5.24 8.14
CA GLU A 62 -10.70 5.94 7.94
C GLU A 62 -10.84 7.06 8.97
N ALA A 63 -11.45 8.17 8.56
CA ALA A 63 -11.86 9.26 9.43
C ALA A 63 -13.07 8.79 10.25
N CYS A 64 -12.96 8.89 11.58
CA CYS A 64 -14.03 8.55 12.50
C CYS A 64 -15.30 9.37 12.25
#